data_AF-A0A351HYG2-F1
#
_entry.id   AF-A0A351HYG2-F1
#
_cell.length_a   1.000
_cell.length_b   1.000
_cell.length_c   1.000
_cell.angle_alpha   90.00
_cell.angle_beta   90.00
_cell.angle_gamma   90.00
#
_symmetry.space_group_name_H-M   'P 1'
#
loop_
_entity.id
_entity.type
_entity.pdbx_description
1 polymer ?
#
loop_
_entity_poly.entity_id
_entity_poly.type
_entity_poly.pdbx_seq_one_letter_code
_entity_poly.pdbx_strand_id
1 'polypeptide(L)'
;GGIFSEGVDLKHEGLIGAIIVGVGLPQICFERDIIREYFNKKNHTGYQYSYLYPGMNKVLQAAGRVIRTETDRGVIVLIDQRFSSPSYRQLFPQEWFPHRQIRNE
;
A
#
# COMPACT_ATOMS: atom_id res chain seq x y z
N GLY A 1 -12.59 -2.88 -2.28
CA GLY A 1 -12.60 -2.80 -0.82
C GLY A 1 -13.47 -3.94 -0.36
N GLY A 2 -12.93 -4.83 0.45
CA GLY A 2 -13.73 -5.89 1.07
C GLY A 2 -14.28 -5.41 2.41
N ILE A 3 -15.35 -6.04 2.87
CA ILE A 3 -16.07 -5.76 4.12
C ILE A 3 -15.13 -5.81 5.35
N PHE A 4 -14.01 -6.53 5.25
CA PHE A 4 -12.97 -6.65 6.27
C PHE A 4 -11.88 -5.55 6.23
N SER A 5 -11.84 -4.71 5.18
CA SER A 5 -10.82 -3.65 5.04
C SER A 5 -11.17 -2.38 5.82
N GLU A 6 -12.46 -2.16 6.14
CA GLU A 6 -12.92 -0.93 6.78
C GLU A 6 -13.40 -1.11 8.24
N GLY A 7 -13.93 -2.28 8.61
CA GLY A 7 -14.73 -2.43 9.85
C GLY A 7 -14.17 -3.25 11.01
N VAL A 8 -13.04 -3.95 10.89
CA VAL A 8 -12.53 -4.77 12.01
C VAL A 8 -11.52 -3.97 12.84
N ASP A 9 -12.03 -3.26 13.84
CA ASP A 9 -11.21 -2.67 14.90
C ASP A 9 -10.90 -3.76 15.95
N LEU A 10 -9.82 -4.52 15.73
CA LEU A 10 -9.30 -5.44 16.75
C LEU A 10 -8.61 -4.61 17.84
N LYS A 11 -9.34 -4.21 18.88
CA LYS A 11 -8.79 -3.48 20.03
C LYS A 11 -7.78 -4.37 20.79
N HIS A 12 -6.67 -3.76 21.26
CA HIS A 12 -5.58 -4.37 22.03
C HIS A 12 -4.66 -5.33 21.24
N GLU A 13 -3.89 -6.17 21.95
CA GLU A 13 -2.89 -7.16 21.50
C GLU A 13 -3.35 -8.14 20.40
N GLY A 14 -4.61 -8.04 19.93
CA GLY A 14 -5.21 -8.97 18.99
C GLY A 14 -4.68 -8.89 17.55
N LEU A 15 -3.96 -7.82 17.17
CA LEU A 15 -3.38 -7.70 15.82
C LEU A 15 -1.86 -7.59 15.87
N ILE A 16 -1.21 -8.76 15.87
CA ILE A 16 0.25 -8.91 15.87
C ILE A 16 0.90 -8.73 14.49
N GLY A 17 0.09 -8.58 13.43
CA GLY A 17 0.59 -8.36 12.08
C GLY A 17 -0.47 -8.33 10.99
N ALA A 18 -0.06 -7.93 9.79
CA ALA A 18 -0.88 -7.93 8.59
C ALA A 18 -0.10 -8.48 7.39
N ILE A 19 -0.77 -9.29 6.57
CA ILE A 19 -0.24 -9.77 5.29
C ILE A 19 -1.03 -9.08 4.19
N ILE A 20 -0.34 -8.26 3.40
CA ILE A 20 -0.92 -7.49 2.30
C ILE A 20 -0.50 -8.15 0.99
N VAL A 21 -1.45 -8.80 0.33
CA VAL A 21 -1.23 -9.48 -0.94
C VAL A 21 -1.65 -8.56 -2.09
N GLY A 22 -0.68 -8.18 -2.91
CA GLY A 22 -0.86 -7.24 -4.01
C GLY A 22 -0.83 -5.77 -3.58
N VAL A 23 -0.63 -4.87 -4.55
CA VAL A 23 -0.48 -3.43 -4.30
C VAL A 23 -1.81 -2.64 -4.30
N GLY A 24 -2.95 -3.34 -4.27
CA GLY A 24 -4.27 -2.70 -4.12
C GLY A 24 -4.70 -1.74 -5.23
N LEU A 25 -4.18 -1.92 -6.46
CA LEU A 25 -4.46 -1.00 -7.58
C LEU A 25 -5.97 -0.79 -7.75
N PRO A 26 -6.42 0.46 -8.02
CA PRO A 26 -7.78 0.73 -8.44
C PRO A 26 -8.16 -0.09 -9.67
N GLN A 27 -9.45 -0.43 -9.78
CA GLN A 27 -9.99 -0.97 -11.02
C GLN A 27 -9.89 0.07 -12.14
N ILE A 28 -9.82 -0.43 -13.37
CA ILE A 28 -9.88 0.39 -14.57
C ILE A 28 -11.31 0.91 -14.70
N CYS A 29 -11.46 2.22 -14.88
CA CYS A 29 -12.74 2.87 -15.10
C CYS A 29 -12.53 4.19 -15.85
N PHE A 30 -13.60 4.77 -16.37
CA PHE A 30 -13.54 5.97 -17.20
C PHE A 30 -12.95 7.17 -16.47
N GLU A 31 -13.33 7.38 -15.21
CA GLU A 31 -12.79 8.43 -14.36
C GLU A 31 -11.28 8.28 -14.16
N ARG A 32 -10.82 7.02 -14.05
CA ARG A 32 -9.41 6.69 -13.89
C ARG A 32 -8.61 6.99 -15.14
N ASP A 33 -9.19 6.72 -16.31
CA ASP A 33 -8.60 7.05 -17.61
C ASP A 33 -8.47 8.57 -17.80
N ILE A 34 -9.49 9.35 -17.42
CA ILE A 34 -9.42 10.83 -17.46
C ILE A 34 -8.25 11.34 -16.60
N ILE A 35 -8.13 10.87 -15.35
CA ILE A 35 -7.03 11.26 -14.45
C ILE A 35 -5.69 10.86 -15.08
N ARG A 36 -5.58 9.64 -15.61
CA ARG A 36 -4.37 9.15 -16.25
C ARG A 36 -3.98 10.04 -17.41
N GLU A 37 -4.90 10.34 -18.33
CA GLU A 37 -4.64 11.15 -19.51
C GLU A 37 -4.22 12.58 -19.17
N TYR A 38 -4.90 13.21 -18.21
CA TYR A 38 -4.58 14.56 -17.75
C TYR A 38 -3.14 14.64 -17.23
N PHE A 39 -2.78 13.77 -16.28
CA PHE A 39 -1.43 13.78 -15.70
C PHE A 39 -0.37 13.21 -16.67
N ASN A 40 -0.75 12.34 -17.61
CA ASN A 40 0.18 11.89 -18.62
C ASN A 40 0.58 13.03 -19.56
N LYS A 41 -0.38 13.87 -19.98
CA LYS A 41 -0.11 15.07 -20.81
C LYS A 41 0.67 16.14 -20.05
N LYS A 42 0.41 16.30 -18.75
CA LYS A 42 1.00 17.36 -17.93
C LYS A 42 2.47 17.12 -17.60
N ASN A 43 2.83 15.91 -17.19
CA ASN A 43 4.17 15.60 -16.68
C ASN A 43 4.56 14.11 -16.81
N HIS A 44 3.89 13.35 -17.68
CA HIS A 44 4.11 11.90 -17.86
C HIS A 44 3.94 11.07 -16.57
N THR A 45 3.18 11.58 -15.59
CA THR A 45 2.92 10.86 -14.33
C THR A 45 1.52 10.24 -14.25
N GLY A 46 0.90 10.01 -15.41
CA GLY A 46 -0.46 9.48 -15.52
C GLY A 46 -0.66 8.23 -14.68
N TYR A 47 0.25 7.25 -14.77
CA TYR A 47 0.18 6.00 -14.00
C TYR A 47 0.28 6.22 -12.49
N GLN A 48 1.13 7.16 -12.04
CA GLN A 48 1.34 7.40 -10.62
C GLN A 48 0.06 7.90 -9.94
N TYR A 49 -0.59 8.91 -10.53
CA TYR A 49 -1.80 9.52 -9.98
C TYR A 49 -3.05 8.65 -10.16
N SER A 50 -3.08 7.85 -11.22
CA SER A 50 -4.21 6.95 -11.47
C SER A 50 -4.10 5.66 -10.63
N TYR A 51 -2.94 5.00 -10.58
CA TYR A 51 -2.86 3.66 -9.99
C TYR A 51 -1.91 3.57 -8.79
N LEU A 52 -0.67 4.06 -8.92
CA LEU A 52 0.38 3.87 -7.91
C LEU A 52 0.01 4.46 -6.55
N TYR A 53 -0.22 5.78 -6.48
CA TYR A 53 -0.50 6.47 -5.22
C TYR A 53 -1.81 6.00 -4.58
N PRO A 54 -2.92 5.84 -5.34
CA PRO A 54 -4.13 5.28 -4.76
C PRO A 54 -3.97 3.84 -4.25
N GLY A 55 -3.19 3.01 -4.94
CA GLY A 55 -2.86 1.65 -4.47
C GLY A 55 -2.05 1.67 -3.18
N MET A 56 -0.99 2.47 -3.14
CA MET A 56 -0.16 2.64 -1.95
C MET A 56 -0.91 3.21 -0.76
N ASN A 57 -1.85 4.13 -0.96
CA ASN A 57 -2.70 4.63 0.13
C ASN A 57 -3.46 3.50 0.82
N LYS A 58 -3.98 2.52 0.06
CA LYS A 58 -4.65 1.35 0.64
C LYS A 58 -3.67 0.44 1.39
N VAL A 59 -2.47 0.26 0.87
CA VAL A 59 -1.39 -0.51 1.54
C VAL A 59 -1.04 0.14 2.88
N LEU A 60 -0.84 1.46 2.88
CA LEU A 60 -0.52 2.22 4.10
C LEU A 60 -1.66 2.19 5.11
N GLN A 61 -2.92 2.28 4.65
CA GLN A 61 -4.09 2.14 5.53
C GLN A 61 -4.17 0.76 6.17
N ALA A 62 -3.90 -0.31 5.41
CA ALA A 62 -3.87 -1.68 5.93
C ALA A 62 -2.72 -1.87 6.93
N ALA A 63 -1.54 -1.34 6.63
CA ALA A 63 -0.38 -1.39 7.53
C ALA A 63 -0.61 -0.59 8.83
N GLY A 64 -1.24 0.58 8.74
CA GLY A 64 -1.61 1.41 9.89
C GLY A 64 -2.66 0.77 10.82
N ARG A 65 -3.28 -0.35 10.43
CA ARG A 65 -4.07 -1.14 11.37
C ARG A 65 -3.21 -1.87 12.40
N VAL A 66 -1.96 -2.22 12.04
CA VAL A 66 -1.01 -2.96 12.89
C VAL A 66 -0.32 -2.03 13.89
N ILE A 67 0.06 -0.83 13.46
CA ILE A 67 0.78 0.16 14.28
C ILE A 67 -0.12 1.38 14.45
N ARG A 68 -0.75 1.53 15.63
CA ARG A 68 -1.72 2.60 15.96
C ARG A 68 -1.23 3.52 17.07
N THR A 69 -0.37 3.02 17.95
CA THR A 69 0.25 3.77 19.05
C THR A 69 1.79 3.64 18.99
N GLU A 70 2.51 4.49 19.72
CA GLU A 70 3.98 4.46 19.78
C GLU A 70 4.53 3.18 20.43
N THR A 71 3.70 2.46 21.19
CA THR A 71 4.09 1.22 21.89
C THR A 71 3.67 -0.04 21.14
N ASP A 72 2.87 0.09 20.06
CA ASP A 72 2.42 -1.05 19.27
C ASP A 72 3.60 -1.73 18.56
N ARG A 73 3.60 -3.06 18.59
CA ARG A 73 4.57 -3.90 17.86
C ARG A 73 3.83 -4.92 17.02
N GLY A 74 4.24 -5.06 15.76
CA GLY A 74 3.70 -6.08 14.88
C GLY A 74 4.51 -6.23 13.60
N VAL A 75 4.12 -7.21 12.77
CA VAL A 75 4.81 -7.52 11.51
C VAL A 75 3.90 -7.21 10.33
N ILE A 76 4.40 -6.44 9.36
CA ILE A 76 3.73 -6.21 8.09
C ILE A 76 4.47 -7.00 7.01
N VAL A 77 3.77 -7.89 6.31
CA VAL A 77 4.30 -8.66 5.19
C VAL A 77 3.66 -8.16 3.90
N LEU A 78 4.49 -7.70 2.97
CA LEU A 78 4.06 -7.23 1.66
C LEU A 78 4.38 -8.28 0.59
N ILE A 79 3.34 -8.83 -0.05
CA ILE A 79 3.47 -9.91 -1.04
C ILE A 79 3.08 -9.38 -2.42
N ASP A 80 4.06 -8.87 -3.16
CA ASP A 80 4.00 -8.53 -4.58
C ASP A 80 5.39 -8.14 -5.07
N GLN A 81 5.81 -8.57 -6.27
CA GLN A 81 7.10 -8.15 -6.83
C GLN A 81 7.22 -6.63 -7.01
N ARG A 82 6.09 -5.93 -7.25
CA ARG A 82 6.05 -4.48 -7.42
C ARG A 82 6.55 -3.73 -6.19
N PHE A 83 6.36 -4.27 -4.97
CA PHE A 83 6.93 -3.69 -3.75
C PHE A 83 8.46 -3.65 -3.74
N SER A 84 9.11 -4.44 -4.59
CA SER A 84 10.57 -4.41 -4.79
C SER A 84 11.03 -3.38 -5.83
N SER A 85 10.13 -2.74 -6.57
CA SER A 85 10.51 -1.74 -7.58
C SER A 85 10.82 -0.38 -6.91
N PRO A 86 11.72 0.44 -7.49
CA PRO A 86 12.07 1.75 -6.93
C PRO A 86 10.85 2.66 -6.71
N SER A 87 9.91 2.67 -7.66
CA SER A 87 8.72 3.53 -7.63
C SER A 87 7.78 3.25 -6.45
N TYR A 88 7.75 2.00 -5.96
CA TYR A 88 6.98 1.63 -4.77
C TYR A 88 7.81 1.81 -3.49
N ARG A 89 9.08 1.40 -3.49
CA ARG A 89 9.95 1.51 -2.30
C ARG A 89 10.15 2.94 -1.82
N GLN A 90 10.22 3.90 -2.75
CA GLN A 90 10.33 5.33 -2.39
C GLN A 90 9.08 5.87 -1.67
N LEU A 91 7.95 5.15 -1.70
CA LEU A 91 6.70 5.52 -1.05
C LEU A 91 6.52 4.83 0.31
N PHE A 92 7.49 4.04 0.74
CA PHE A 92 7.47 3.45 2.08
C PHE A 92 7.77 4.53 3.13
N PRO A 93 7.05 4.52 4.27
CA PRO A 93 7.40 5.36 5.42
C PRO A 93 8.85 5.12 5.85
N GLN A 94 9.52 6.16 6.34
CA GLN A 94 10.92 6.09 6.74
C GLN A 94 11.12 5.08 7.88
N GLU A 95 10.11 4.95 8.75
CA GLU A 95 10.07 4.08 9.92
C GLU A 95 10.04 2.59 9.55
N TRP A 96 9.75 2.26 8.28
CA TRP A 96 9.81 0.88 7.80
C TRP A 96 11.23 0.44 7.45
N PHE A 97 12.21 1.35 7.49
CA PHE A 97 13.60 1.05 7.21
C PHE A 97 14.40 0.81 8.51
N PRO A 98 15.25 -0.23 8.56
CA PRO A 98 15.47 -1.23 7.51
C PRO A 98 14.32 -2.26 7.42
N HIS A 99 13.94 -2.64 6.20
CA HIS A 99 13.04 -3.78 5.94
C HIS A 99 13.82 -4.97 5.39
N ARG A 100 13.27 -6.18 5.56
CA ARG A 100 13.84 -7.41 5.03
C ARG A 100 13.15 -7.78 3.71
N GLN A 101 13.93 -7.92 2.63
CA GLN A 101 13.44 -8.49 1.38
C GLN A 101 13.67 -10.00 1.38
N ILE A 102 12.61 -10.78 1.18
CA ILE A 102 12.69 -12.24 0.99
C ILE A 102 12.54 -12.52 -0.50
N ARG A 103 13.47 -13.30 -1.07
CA ARG A 103 13.40 -13.80 -2.44
C ARG A 103 13.45 -15.33 -2.36
N ASN A 104 12.65 -16.00 -3.19
CA ASN A 104 12.84 -17.45 -3.35
C ASN A 104 14.15 -17.65 -4.11
N GLU A 105 15.01 -18.50 -3.56
CA GLU A 105 16.22 -19.00 -4.23
C GLU A 105 15.86 -19.85 -5.45
#